data_AF-A0A9K3D178-F1
#
_entry.id   AF-A0A9K3D178-F1
#
_cell.length_a   1.000
_cell.length_b   1.000
_cell.length_c   1.000
_cell.angle_alpha   90.00
_cell.angle_beta   90.00
_cell.angle_gamma   90.00
#
_symmetry.space_group_name_H-M   'P 1'
#
loop_
_entity.id
_entity.type
_entity.pdbx_description
1 polymer ?
#
loop_
_entity_poly.entity_id
_entity_poly.type
_entity_poly.pdbx_seq_one_letter_code
_entity_poly.pdbx_strand_id
1 'polypeptide(L)'
;MTRPLSKTVRAPIPSRVTKHVQSASALDLSTQECNEAAALAKSVFRQRPRLWGCCQSVVYTQGDAIDDGRFPLTGELDGMEAEECYGYVAKFNSGKERDNTCGACKAACMLLPDLEDTIRASFVAEMGSYRCREIKKAKDPKCSCDACVALGSRVLAKLATPLMDSAGME
;
A
#
# COMPACT_ATOMS: atom_id res chain seq x y z
N MET A 1 15.35 -20.17 54.84
CA MET A 1 14.57 -19.04 54.28
C MET A 1 14.63 -19.13 52.77
N THR A 2 13.62 -19.74 52.14
CA THR A 2 13.59 -20.08 50.71
C THR A 2 12.50 -19.26 50.01
N ARG A 3 12.88 -18.37 49.09
CA ARG A 3 11.96 -17.63 48.20
C ARG A 3 11.50 -18.55 47.06
N PRO A 4 10.20 -18.65 46.74
CA PRO A 4 9.77 -19.28 45.50
C PRO A 4 9.85 -18.29 44.33
N LEU A 5 10.35 -18.77 43.18
CA LEU A 5 10.35 -18.10 41.89
C LEU A 5 8.93 -18.14 41.29
N SER A 6 8.29 -16.99 41.17
CA SER A 6 7.01 -16.84 40.45
C SER A 6 7.23 -17.06 38.96
N LYS A 7 6.70 -18.16 38.42
CA LYS A 7 6.56 -18.39 36.98
C LYS A 7 5.36 -17.58 36.48
N THR A 8 5.61 -16.45 35.84
CA THR A 8 4.56 -15.71 35.11
C THR A 8 4.28 -16.45 33.81
N VAL A 9 3.18 -17.19 33.78
CA VAL A 9 2.61 -17.79 32.58
C VAL A 9 2.15 -16.64 31.69
N ARG A 10 2.85 -16.39 30.56
CA ARG A 10 2.32 -15.51 29.51
C ARG A 10 1.09 -16.19 28.90
N ALA A 11 -0.07 -15.58 29.06
CA ALA A 11 -1.29 -16.00 28.38
C ALA A 11 -1.10 -15.89 26.85
N PRO A 12 -1.66 -16.82 26.06
CA PRO A 12 -1.66 -16.69 24.61
C PRO A 12 -2.49 -15.48 24.20
N ILE A 13 -1.90 -14.60 23.39
CA ILE A 13 -2.56 -13.49 22.73
C ILE A 13 -3.72 -14.07 21.90
N PRO A 14 -4.97 -13.63 22.09
CA PRO A 14 -6.07 -14.11 21.27
C PRO A 14 -5.84 -13.65 19.82
N SER A 15 -5.55 -14.62 18.95
CA SER A 15 -5.49 -14.46 17.50
C SER A 15 -6.87 -14.05 16.98
N ARG A 16 -7.17 -12.75 16.95
CA ARG A 16 -8.31 -12.22 16.20
C ARG A 16 -7.91 -12.13 14.73
N VAL A 17 -7.93 -13.28 14.07
CA VAL A 17 -8.07 -13.34 12.62
C VAL A 17 -9.49 -12.88 12.30
N THR A 18 -9.69 -11.57 12.12
CA THR A 18 -10.89 -11.05 11.49
C THR A 18 -10.82 -11.39 10.00
N LYS A 19 -11.45 -12.51 9.65
CA LYS A 19 -11.81 -12.82 8.26
C LYS A 19 -12.80 -11.77 7.75
N HIS A 20 -12.30 -10.67 7.21
CA HIS A 20 -13.06 -9.87 6.26
C HIS A 20 -12.79 -10.40 4.85
N VAL A 21 -13.43 -11.53 4.54
CA VAL A 21 -13.72 -11.86 3.14
C VAL A 21 -14.84 -10.92 2.71
N GLN A 22 -14.49 -9.68 2.36
CA GLN A 22 -15.39 -8.83 1.61
C GLN A 22 -15.47 -9.42 0.20
N SER A 23 -16.63 -10.01 -0.09
CA SER A 23 -17.13 -10.26 -1.43
C SER A 23 -16.84 -9.04 -2.33
N ALA A 24 -16.43 -9.30 -3.57
CA ALA A 24 -15.96 -8.34 -4.59
C ALA A 24 -17.00 -7.29 -5.02
N SER A 25 -17.55 -6.50 -4.09
CA SER A 25 -18.11 -5.19 -4.40
C SER A 25 -16.93 -4.26 -4.71
N ALA A 26 -16.97 -3.60 -5.87
CA ALA A 26 -15.98 -2.59 -6.23
C ALA A 26 -15.80 -1.60 -5.08
N LEU A 27 -14.55 -1.39 -4.65
CA LEU A 27 -14.25 -0.40 -3.61
C LEU A 27 -14.77 0.96 -4.05
N ASP A 28 -15.54 1.64 -3.21
CA ASP A 28 -15.89 3.04 -3.47
C ASP A 28 -14.66 3.92 -3.20
N LEU A 29 -13.99 4.29 -4.29
CA LEU A 29 -12.79 5.14 -4.33
C LEU A 29 -13.12 6.62 -4.56
N SER A 30 -14.38 7.03 -4.44
CA SER A 30 -14.83 8.40 -4.70
C SER A 30 -14.72 9.34 -3.50
N THR A 31 -14.33 8.81 -2.33
CA THR A 31 -14.21 9.59 -1.08
C THR A 31 -13.19 10.74 -1.19
N GLN A 32 -13.34 11.74 -0.33
CA GLN A 32 -12.42 12.89 -0.28
C GLN A 32 -10.98 12.44 -0.01
N GLU A 33 -10.75 11.58 0.98
CA GLU A 33 -9.43 11.03 1.33
C GLU A 33 -8.76 10.33 0.14
N CYS A 34 -9.53 9.53 -0.60
CA CYS A 34 -9.05 8.89 -1.83
C CYS A 34 -8.59 9.93 -2.87
N ASN A 35 -9.35 11.00 -3.04
CA ASN A 35 -9.02 12.06 -4.00
C ASN A 35 -7.79 12.87 -3.57
N GLU A 36 -7.65 13.16 -2.28
CA GLU A 36 -6.49 13.85 -1.70
C GLU A 36 -5.22 13.00 -1.85
N ALA A 37 -5.29 11.70 -1.52
CA ALA A 37 -4.17 10.78 -1.73
C ALA A 37 -3.76 10.69 -3.21
N ALA A 38 -4.72 10.61 -4.13
CA ALA A 38 -4.42 10.65 -5.57
C ALA A 38 -3.74 11.97 -5.98
N ALA A 39 -4.23 13.11 -5.49
CA ALA A 39 -3.66 14.41 -5.81
C ALA A 39 -2.22 14.54 -5.29
N LEU A 40 -1.96 14.07 -4.06
CA LEU A 40 -0.63 14.05 -3.46
C LEU A 40 0.34 13.17 -4.24
N ALA A 41 -0.09 11.97 -4.64
CA ALA A 41 0.77 11.08 -5.44
C ALA A 41 1.14 11.70 -6.80
N LYS A 42 0.19 12.38 -7.44
CA LYS A 42 0.42 13.04 -8.74
C LYS A 42 1.32 14.27 -8.61
N SER A 43 1.27 14.99 -7.49
CA SER A 43 2.09 16.18 -7.29
C SER A 43 3.59 15.86 -7.22
N VAL A 44 3.96 14.61 -6.95
CA VAL A 44 5.35 14.14 -6.90
C VAL A 44 5.75 13.23 -8.06
N PHE A 45 4.78 12.58 -8.72
CA PHE A 45 5.06 11.65 -9.82
C PHE A 45 5.72 12.34 -11.02
N ARG A 46 6.95 11.90 -11.34
CA ARG A 46 7.80 12.48 -12.41
C ARG A 46 8.02 14.00 -12.28
N GLN A 47 7.78 14.56 -11.10
CA GLN A 47 8.03 15.97 -10.82
C GLN A 47 9.44 16.18 -10.26
N ARG A 48 10.02 17.35 -10.54
CA ARG A 48 11.30 17.75 -9.95
C ARG A 48 11.11 18.09 -8.45
N PRO A 49 12.15 17.91 -7.61
CA PRO A 49 13.54 17.60 -7.96
C PRO A 49 13.88 16.12 -8.11
N ARG A 50 13.07 15.21 -7.56
CA ARG A 50 13.44 13.78 -7.42
C ARG A 50 12.98 12.87 -8.55
N LEU A 51 12.06 13.32 -9.42
CA LEU A 51 11.53 12.58 -10.57
C LEU A 51 11.02 11.17 -10.21
N TRP A 52 10.16 11.09 -9.18
CA TRP A 52 9.72 9.81 -8.65
C TRP A 52 8.95 8.95 -9.65
N GLY A 53 9.20 7.65 -9.58
CA GLY A 53 8.45 6.66 -10.34
C GLY A 53 7.14 6.26 -9.66
N CYS A 54 6.40 5.37 -10.31
CA CYS A 54 5.04 5.02 -9.90
C CYS A 54 4.97 4.34 -8.52
N CYS A 55 5.96 3.51 -8.17
CA CYS A 55 6.00 2.85 -6.87
C CYS A 55 6.27 3.88 -5.75
N GLN A 56 7.31 4.69 -5.93
CA GLN A 56 7.72 5.73 -4.98
C GLN A 56 6.62 6.75 -4.71
N SER A 57 5.94 7.20 -5.76
CA SER A 57 4.89 8.22 -5.64
C SER A 57 3.70 7.74 -4.81
N VAL A 58 3.39 6.44 -4.86
CA VAL A 58 2.33 5.84 -4.04
C VAL A 58 2.78 5.71 -2.59
N VAL A 59 3.99 5.21 -2.34
CA VAL A 59 4.54 5.10 -0.97
C VAL A 59 4.65 6.47 -0.31
N TYR A 60 5.00 7.51 -1.06
CA TYR A 60 5.06 8.88 -0.53
C TYR A 60 3.75 9.37 0.09
N THR A 61 2.60 8.96 -0.46
CA THR A 61 1.31 9.37 0.13
C THR A 61 1.09 8.84 1.54
N GLN A 62 1.90 7.88 1.96
CA GLN A 62 1.83 7.20 3.23
C GLN A 62 3.07 7.47 4.11
N GLY A 63 3.91 8.45 3.75
CA GLY A 63 5.17 8.73 4.46
C GLY A 63 4.99 8.93 5.96
N ASP A 64 4.15 9.86 6.36
CA ASP A 64 3.87 10.14 7.78
C ASP A 64 3.34 8.89 8.52
N ALA A 65 2.51 8.09 7.85
CA ALA A 65 1.96 6.86 8.42
C ALA A 65 2.99 5.73 8.54
N ILE A 66 4.00 5.71 7.66
CA ILE A 66 5.13 4.79 7.74
C ILE A 66 6.02 5.18 8.93
N ASP A 67 6.38 6.47 9.04
CA ASP A 67 7.22 7.00 10.13
C ASP A 67 6.50 6.84 11.49
N ASP A 68 5.18 6.96 11.52
CA ASP A 68 4.35 6.69 12.71
C ASP A 68 4.17 5.19 13.01
N GLY A 69 4.69 4.29 12.18
CA GLY A 69 4.58 2.83 12.36
C GLY A 69 3.16 2.28 12.18
N ARG A 70 2.28 2.99 11.44
CA ARG A 70 0.88 2.60 11.22
C ARG A 70 0.71 1.52 10.16
N PHE A 71 1.73 1.30 9.33
CA PHE A 71 1.76 0.20 8.38
C PHE A 71 2.54 -0.99 8.96
N PRO A 72 2.01 -2.23 8.82
CA PRO A 72 2.74 -3.43 9.20
C PRO A 72 3.80 -3.73 8.14
N LEU A 73 4.85 -2.91 8.08
CA LEU A 73 5.99 -3.17 7.21
C LEU A 73 6.60 -4.51 7.60
N THR A 74 6.83 -5.37 6.62
CA THR A 74 7.34 -6.73 6.84
C THR A 74 8.42 -7.08 5.83
N GLY A 75 9.20 -8.11 6.14
CA GLY A 75 10.25 -8.59 5.25
C GLY A 75 11.36 -7.55 5.06
N GLU A 76 11.67 -7.22 3.81
CA GLU A 76 12.75 -6.26 3.50
C GLU A 76 12.41 -4.81 3.86
N LEU A 77 11.16 -4.48 4.18
CA LEU A 77 10.74 -3.13 4.63
C LEU A 77 10.68 -3.00 6.15
N ASP A 78 10.85 -4.10 6.89
CA ASP A 78 10.70 -4.10 8.35
C ASP A 78 11.69 -3.11 9.01
N GLY A 79 11.15 -2.21 9.82
CA GLY A 79 11.91 -1.15 10.50
C GLY A 79 12.47 -0.03 9.61
N MET A 80 12.05 0.06 8.33
CA MET A 80 12.43 1.18 7.47
C MET A 80 11.55 2.40 7.71
N GLU A 81 12.17 3.57 7.80
CA GLU A 81 11.48 4.85 7.74
C GLU A 81 11.05 5.18 6.30
N ALA A 82 10.22 6.20 6.12
CA ALA A 82 9.62 6.52 4.83
C ALA A 82 10.67 6.84 3.75
N GLU A 83 11.71 7.59 4.08
CA GLU A 83 12.78 7.94 3.14
C GLU A 83 13.55 6.70 2.65
N GLU A 84 13.78 5.73 3.54
CA GLU A 84 14.42 4.45 3.22
C GLU A 84 13.49 3.60 2.32
N CYS A 85 12.20 3.58 2.63
CA CYS A 85 11.17 2.96 1.81
C CYS A 85 11.19 3.54 0.39
N TYR A 86 11.27 4.87 0.22
CA TYR A 86 11.32 5.51 -1.11
C TYR A 86 12.54 5.06 -1.93
N GLY A 87 13.69 4.92 -1.28
CA GLY A 87 14.91 4.41 -1.90
C GLY A 87 14.77 2.95 -2.33
N TYR A 88 14.29 2.10 -1.41
CA TYR A 88 14.09 0.68 -1.66
C TYR A 88 13.10 0.41 -2.80
N VAL A 89 11.95 1.09 -2.82
CA VAL A 89 10.89 0.83 -3.81
C VAL A 89 11.17 1.37 -5.20
N ALA A 90 12.22 2.19 -5.37
CA ALA A 90 12.65 2.72 -6.66
C ALA A 90 12.94 1.61 -7.68
N LYS A 91 13.39 0.44 -7.21
CA LYS A 91 13.74 -0.73 -8.04
C LYS A 91 12.53 -1.34 -8.77
N PHE A 92 11.30 -1.13 -8.27
CA PHE A 92 10.08 -1.69 -8.84
C PHE A 92 9.41 -0.80 -9.89
N ASN A 93 9.93 0.41 -10.10
CA ASN A 93 9.37 1.34 -11.08
C ASN A 93 9.40 0.78 -12.50
N SER A 94 8.45 1.22 -13.33
CA SER A 94 8.37 0.87 -14.76
C SER A 94 8.21 -0.63 -15.08
N GLY A 95 7.62 -1.41 -14.17
CA GLY A 95 7.38 -2.84 -14.39
C GLY A 95 8.66 -3.68 -14.35
N LYS A 96 9.65 -3.24 -13.57
CA LYS A 96 10.92 -3.95 -13.34
C LYS A 96 10.79 -5.14 -12.38
N GLU A 97 9.63 -5.30 -11.74
CA GLU A 97 9.34 -6.47 -10.91
C GLU A 97 9.37 -7.77 -11.75
N ARG A 98 9.78 -8.88 -11.12
CA ARG A 98 10.00 -10.18 -11.79
C ARG A 98 8.79 -10.67 -12.59
N ASP A 99 7.58 -10.37 -12.11
CA ASP A 99 6.31 -10.76 -12.75
C ASP A 99 5.68 -9.64 -13.59
N ASN A 100 6.39 -8.51 -13.78
CA ASN A 100 5.91 -7.29 -14.42
C ASN A 100 4.74 -6.60 -13.70
N THR A 101 4.56 -6.82 -12.39
CA THR A 101 3.57 -6.08 -11.60
C THR A 101 3.79 -4.56 -11.72
N CYS A 102 2.69 -3.82 -11.84
CA CYS A 102 2.71 -2.36 -11.86
C CYS A 102 3.30 -1.83 -10.55
N GLY A 103 4.26 -0.91 -10.63
CA GLY A 103 4.90 -0.33 -9.43
C GLY A 103 3.90 0.30 -8.46
N ALA A 104 2.85 0.97 -8.94
CA ALA A 104 1.81 1.52 -8.08
C ALA A 104 1.00 0.43 -7.34
N CYS A 105 0.72 -0.69 -8.02
CA CYS A 105 0.08 -1.85 -7.39
C CYS A 105 1.03 -2.52 -6.39
N LYS A 106 2.30 -2.71 -6.76
CA LYS A 106 3.32 -3.30 -5.90
C LYS A 106 3.51 -2.50 -4.60
N ALA A 107 3.56 -1.17 -4.69
CA ALA A 107 3.60 -0.30 -3.51
C ALA A 107 2.43 -0.58 -2.55
N ALA A 108 1.21 -0.63 -3.09
CA ALA A 108 0.03 -0.92 -2.28
C ALA A 108 0.08 -2.30 -1.62
N CYS A 109 0.42 -3.36 -2.38
CA CYS A 109 0.56 -4.71 -1.84
C CYS A 109 1.68 -4.83 -0.80
N MET A 110 2.74 -4.01 -0.90
CA MET A 110 3.83 -4.02 0.07
C MET A 110 3.45 -3.38 1.40
N LEU A 111 2.62 -2.34 1.38
CA LEU A 111 2.15 -1.65 2.59
C LEU A 111 0.99 -2.40 3.26
N LEU A 112 0.15 -3.09 2.48
CA LEU A 112 -0.98 -3.88 2.98
C LEU A 112 -0.92 -5.32 2.42
N PRO A 113 0.04 -6.15 2.86
CA PRO A 113 0.25 -7.49 2.31
C PRO A 113 -0.97 -8.41 2.49
N ASP A 114 -1.69 -8.28 3.59
CA ASP A 114 -2.90 -9.08 3.87
C ASP A 114 -4.07 -8.78 2.91
N LEU A 115 -3.99 -7.67 2.17
CA LEU A 115 -5.01 -7.21 1.23
C LEU A 115 -4.55 -7.28 -0.23
N GLU A 116 -3.45 -7.99 -0.51
CA GLU A 116 -2.86 -8.08 -1.85
C GLU A 116 -3.87 -8.49 -2.94
N ASP A 117 -4.73 -9.48 -2.66
CA ASP A 117 -5.74 -9.94 -3.62
C ASP A 117 -6.80 -8.87 -3.91
N THR A 118 -7.26 -8.15 -2.87
CA THR A 118 -8.21 -7.04 -3.00
C THR A 118 -7.61 -5.89 -3.80
N ILE A 119 -6.34 -5.58 -3.57
CA ILE A 119 -5.60 -4.53 -4.29
C ILE A 119 -5.48 -4.91 -5.76
N ARG A 120 -5.05 -6.14 -6.06
CA ARG A 120 -4.93 -6.62 -7.44
C ARG A 120 -6.27 -6.67 -8.15
N ALA A 121 -7.33 -7.12 -7.49
CA ALA A 121 -8.67 -7.13 -8.04
C ALA A 121 -9.13 -5.70 -8.41
N SER A 122 -8.82 -4.71 -7.57
CA SER A 122 -9.12 -3.31 -7.85
C SER A 122 -8.38 -2.78 -9.08
N PHE A 123 -7.11 -3.14 -9.24
CA PHE A 123 -6.35 -2.80 -10.46
C PHE A 123 -6.91 -3.49 -11.71
N VAL A 124 -7.33 -4.75 -11.62
CA VAL A 124 -7.96 -5.45 -12.74
C VAL A 124 -9.29 -4.80 -13.12
N ALA A 125 -10.11 -4.41 -12.15
CA ALA A 125 -11.40 -3.78 -12.39
C ALA A 125 -11.26 -2.42 -13.11
N GLU A 126 -10.32 -1.58 -12.67
CA GLU A 126 -10.19 -0.21 -13.17
C GLU A 126 -9.25 -0.10 -14.39
N MET A 127 -8.22 -0.95 -14.47
CA MET A 127 -7.15 -0.85 -15.47
C MET A 127 -7.07 -2.06 -16.41
N GLY A 128 -7.93 -3.06 -16.20
CA GLY A 128 -7.95 -4.32 -16.97
C GLY A 128 -6.83 -5.31 -16.61
N SER A 129 -5.82 -4.90 -15.86
CA SER A 129 -4.73 -5.75 -15.36
C SER A 129 -3.97 -5.06 -14.22
N TYR A 130 -3.26 -5.83 -13.39
CA TYR A 130 -2.26 -5.32 -12.43
C TYR A 130 -0.83 -5.36 -12.99
N ARG A 131 -0.62 -5.89 -14.20
CA ARG A 131 0.70 -6.03 -14.84
C ARG A 131 0.99 -4.85 -15.77
N CYS A 132 2.10 -4.17 -15.54
CA CYS A 132 2.47 -2.91 -16.22
C CYS A 132 2.47 -3.06 -17.76
N ARG A 133 3.02 -4.17 -18.28
CA ARG A 133 3.10 -4.39 -19.72
C ARG A 133 1.74 -4.65 -20.36
N GLU A 134 0.83 -5.30 -19.65
CA GLU A 134 -0.52 -5.60 -20.14
C GLU A 134 -1.37 -4.33 -20.19
N ILE A 135 -1.34 -3.53 -19.12
CA ILE A 135 -1.97 -2.20 -19.06
C ILE A 135 -1.49 -1.33 -20.23
N LYS A 136 -0.17 -1.27 -20.46
CA LYS A 136 0.40 -0.51 -21.58
C LYS A 136 0.03 -1.07 -22.96
N LYS A 137 -0.13 -2.40 -23.09
CA LYS A 137 -0.47 -3.06 -24.36
C LYS A 137 -1.93 -2.82 -24.75
N ALA A 138 -2.83 -2.66 -23.77
CA ALA A 138 -4.23 -2.35 -24.02
C ALA A 138 -4.42 -1.04 -24.82
N LYS A 139 -3.45 -0.11 -24.73
CA LYS A 139 -3.50 1.21 -25.40
C LYS A 139 -4.77 2.01 -25.09
N ASP A 140 -5.43 1.72 -23.97
CA ASP A 140 -6.57 2.49 -23.50
C ASP A 140 -6.04 3.86 -23.00
N PRO A 141 -6.54 5.00 -23.53
CA PRO A 141 -6.11 6.32 -23.09
C PRO A 141 -6.41 6.60 -21.60
N LYS A 142 -7.35 5.88 -20.99
CA LYS A 142 -7.63 5.94 -19.55
C LYS A 142 -6.55 5.22 -18.72
N CYS A 143 -5.84 4.29 -19.34
CA CYS A 143 -4.85 3.43 -18.69
C CYS A 143 -3.42 3.98 -18.82
N SER A 144 -3.13 5.06 -18.07
CA SER A 144 -1.79 5.68 -18.03
C SER A 144 -1.02 5.36 -16.73
N CYS A 145 0.29 5.63 -16.71
CA CYS A 145 1.07 5.52 -15.46
C CYS A 145 0.56 6.50 -14.38
N ASP A 146 0.09 7.67 -14.79
CA ASP A 146 -0.53 8.66 -13.89
C ASP A 146 -1.84 8.11 -13.28
N ALA A 147 -2.66 7.45 -14.09
CA ALA A 147 -3.87 6.77 -13.63
C ALA A 147 -3.54 5.61 -12.67
N CYS A 148 -2.50 4.82 -12.94
CA CYS A 148 -2.04 3.77 -12.02
C CYS A 148 -1.61 4.34 -10.67
N VAL A 149 -0.89 5.46 -10.66
CA VAL A 149 -0.41 6.14 -9.44
C VAL A 149 -1.59 6.66 -8.62
N ALA A 150 -2.56 7.30 -9.28
CA ALA A 150 -3.79 7.75 -8.65
C ALA A 150 -4.56 6.58 -8.03
N LEU A 151 -4.75 5.49 -8.78
CA LEU A 151 -5.47 4.31 -8.32
C LEU A 151 -4.78 3.65 -7.13
N GLY A 152 -3.47 3.42 -7.19
CA GLY A 152 -2.72 2.80 -6.09
C GLY A 152 -2.85 3.58 -4.79
N SER A 153 -2.80 4.91 -4.88
CA SER A 153 -2.91 5.80 -3.71
C SER A 153 -4.35 5.85 -3.16
N ARG A 154 -5.36 5.83 -4.03
CA ARG A 154 -6.78 5.73 -3.63
C ARG A 154 -7.08 4.43 -2.91
N VAL A 155 -6.63 3.31 -3.48
CA VAL A 155 -6.82 1.99 -2.90
C VAL A 155 -6.16 1.90 -1.53
N LEU A 156 -4.93 2.44 -1.39
CA LEU A 156 -4.27 2.51 -0.09
C LEU A 156 -5.04 3.37 0.91
N ALA A 157 -5.41 4.60 0.54
CA ALA A 157 -6.18 5.47 1.42
C ALA A 157 -7.45 4.77 1.91
N LYS A 158 -8.21 4.16 0.99
CA LYS A 158 -9.46 3.45 1.31
C LYS A 158 -9.27 2.26 2.26
N LEU A 159 -8.20 1.50 2.08
CA LEU A 159 -7.95 0.26 2.83
C LEU A 159 -7.16 0.50 4.12
N ALA A 160 -6.45 1.62 4.22
CA ALA A 160 -5.69 2.02 5.40
C ALA A 160 -6.52 2.84 6.40
N THR A 161 -7.64 3.47 6.01
CA THR A 161 -8.55 4.20 6.93
C THR A 161 -8.88 3.42 8.21
N PRO A 162 -9.24 2.11 8.17
CA PRO A 162 -9.57 1.34 9.38
C PRO A 162 -8.38 1.13 10.33
N LEU A 163 -7.14 1.20 9.82
CA LEU A 163 -5.92 1.04 10.61
C LEU A 163 -5.56 2.32 11.37
N MET A 164 -6.00 3.49 10.90
CA MET A 164 -5.72 4.77 11.54
C MET A 164 -6.71 5.13 12.66
N ASP A 165 -7.97 4.71 12.55
CA ASP A 165 -8.99 4.98 13.58
C ASP A 165 -8.87 4.07 14.82
N SER A 166 -8.16 2.94 14.70
CA SER A 166 -7.98 1.98 15.80
C SER A 166 -6.78 2.28 16.70
N ALA A 167 -5.94 3.27 16.36
CA ALA A 167 -4.81 3.72 17.18
C ALA A 167 -5.19 4.80 18.22
N GLY A 168 -6.47 5.18 18.31
CA GLY A 168 -6.97 6.27 19.17
C GLY A 168 -7.84 5.86 20.35
N MET A 169 -7.87 4.58 20.73
CA MET A 169 -8.56 4.11 21.94
C MET A 169 -7.57 3.46 22.92
N GLU A 170 -6.76 4.28 23.58
CA GLU A 170 -6.21 3.99 24.92
C GLU A 170 -6.31 5.23 25.81
#